data_AF-A0A8T7DT26-F1
#
_entry.id   AF-A0A8T7DT26-F1
#
_cell.length_a   1.000
_cell.length_b   1.000
_cell.length_c   1.000
_cell.angle_alpha   90.00
_cell.angle_beta   90.00
_cell.angle_gamma   90.00
#
_symmetry.space_group_name_H-M   'P 1'
#
loop_
_entity.id
_entity.type
_entity.pdbx_description
1 polymer ?
#
loop_
_entity_poly.entity_id
_entity_poly.type
_entity_poly.pdbx_seq_one_letter_code
_entity_poly.pdbx_strand_id
1 'polypeptide(L)'
;PNWGTLSGIHATIGGGLSQNSIFWGSGRYGSAADSVIGLAVVLADGSVVSTGAGSQVNGTPFFRHFGPDLTGLFCCDTGALGFKATATLKLIPELSTQRYYSCEFDNAGAMMRAMSEISRRGLAMECFGFDPFLTAQRLQRESLMNDVKALAGVMKASGSVLGALKDGAKIALAGRGFLDKASFSLHLMFEEDGEQLAEARLAAAREIVIAAGGEEIENSIPKILRANPFTPLNNVVGPRGERWGPIHVLVPHSKAAAMHDAINAVLEQHQAMIAQHDVGVGFLYATVGHSTFVLEPVFYWPDAMTEIHRRTVEPAVLEKLPGFEADPEARAAVELLRREFLAAFRQHGGVHMQIGRTYPYIDAIQPGARALIEALKAAVDPDGRVNPGSLGLG
;
A
#
# COMPACT_ATOMS: atom_id res chain seq x y z
N PRO A 1 14.37 8.33 -4.37
CA PRO A 1 13.23 9.11 -3.85
C PRO A 1 12.03 8.16 -3.78
N ASN A 2 10.93 8.60 -3.16
CA ASN A 2 9.65 7.94 -3.37
C ASN A 2 9.24 8.14 -4.84
N TRP A 3 9.02 7.05 -5.58
CA TRP A 3 8.64 7.07 -6.99
C TRP A 3 7.13 7.10 -7.20
N GLY A 4 6.35 6.98 -6.12
CA GLY A 4 4.90 7.01 -6.13
C GLY A 4 4.28 5.80 -5.42
N THR A 5 2.97 5.67 -5.64
CA THR A 5 2.13 4.63 -5.03
C THR A 5 1.66 3.63 -6.08
N LEU A 6 1.17 2.46 -5.64
CA LEU A 6 0.46 1.50 -6.48
C LEU A 6 -0.67 2.13 -7.30
N SER A 7 -1.28 3.22 -6.82
CA SER A 7 -2.34 3.94 -7.51
C SER A 7 -1.86 5.06 -8.46
N GLY A 8 -0.57 5.12 -8.78
CA GLY A 8 0.07 6.24 -9.47
C GLY A 8 -0.51 6.63 -10.84
N ILE A 9 -1.28 5.76 -11.50
CA ILE A 9 -2.00 6.09 -12.74
C ILE A 9 -3.14 7.10 -12.54
N HIS A 10 -3.73 7.16 -11.33
CA HIS A 10 -4.79 8.12 -10.96
C HIS A 10 -4.39 9.06 -9.81
N ALA A 11 -3.35 8.72 -9.03
CA ALA A 11 -2.89 9.56 -7.95
C ALA A 11 -2.24 10.85 -8.47
N THR A 12 -2.38 11.93 -7.69
CA THR A 12 -1.70 13.19 -7.96
C THR A 12 -0.59 13.43 -6.93
N ILE A 13 0.40 14.26 -7.27
CA ILE A 13 1.49 14.62 -6.35
C ILE A 13 0.93 15.24 -5.06
N GLY A 14 0.02 16.21 -5.16
CA GLY A 14 -0.61 16.84 -4.00
C GLY A 14 -1.43 15.87 -3.15
N GLY A 15 -2.12 14.91 -3.78
CA GLY A 15 -2.81 13.83 -3.08
C GLY A 15 -1.83 12.91 -2.34
N GLY A 16 -0.75 12.49 -3.00
CA GLY A 16 0.32 11.69 -2.40
C GLY A 16 0.96 12.37 -1.19
N LEU A 17 1.22 13.68 -1.26
CA LEU A 17 1.74 14.45 -0.12
C LEU A 17 0.73 14.62 1.02
N SER A 18 -0.55 14.82 0.69
CA SER A 18 -1.60 14.97 1.70
C SER A 18 -1.90 13.65 2.43
N GLN A 19 -1.84 12.53 1.71
CA GLN A 19 -2.12 11.19 2.26
C GLN A 19 -0.85 10.47 2.76
N ASN A 20 0.31 11.06 2.50
CA ASN A 20 1.64 10.51 2.70
C ASN A 20 1.88 9.15 2.04
N SER A 21 1.74 9.12 0.71
CA SER A 21 1.82 7.87 -0.06
C SER A 21 3.16 7.16 0.07
N ILE A 22 3.10 5.85 0.08
CA ILE A 22 4.23 4.92 0.00
C ILE A 22 4.04 3.98 -1.18
N PHE A 23 5.13 3.30 -1.55
CA PHE A 23 5.27 1.95 -2.09
C PHE A 23 6.60 1.92 -2.86
N TRP A 24 6.66 2.59 -4.02
CA TRP A 24 7.82 2.61 -4.88
C TRP A 24 8.92 3.50 -4.30
N GLY A 25 10.11 2.94 -4.10
CA GLY A 25 11.29 3.54 -3.47
C GLY A 25 11.17 3.71 -1.95
N SER A 26 10.08 3.26 -1.33
CA SER A 26 9.80 3.58 0.07
C SER A 26 10.68 2.85 1.07
N GLY A 27 11.25 1.71 0.71
CA GLY A 27 12.14 0.95 1.59
C GLY A 27 13.43 1.70 1.97
N ARG A 28 13.93 2.58 1.08
CA ARG A 28 15.12 3.40 1.36
C ARG A 28 14.85 4.90 1.48
N TYR A 29 13.92 5.41 0.68
CA TYR A 29 13.68 6.86 0.59
C TYR A 29 12.45 7.32 1.37
N GLY A 30 11.80 6.41 2.09
CA GLY A 30 10.64 6.73 2.91
C GLY A 30 9.41 7.10 2.09
N SER A 31 8.57 7.92 2.69
CA SER A 31 7.27 8.32 2.18
C SER A 31 7.34 9.50 1.21
N ALA A 32 6.22 9.86 0.60
CA ALA A 32 6.13 11.05 -0.25
C ALA A 32 6.54 12.33 0.50
N ALA A 33 6.17 12.46 1.78
CA ALA A 33 6.56 13.60 2.61
C ALA A 33 8.07 13.67 2.86
N ASP A 34 8.81 12.56 2.78
CA ASP A 34 10.28 12.57 2.91
C ASP A 34 10.98 13.07 1.65
N SER A 35 10.30 13.05 0.50
CA SER A 35 10.87 13.43 -0.80
C SER A 35 10.64 14.91 -1.17
N VAL A 36 9.70 15.59 -0.50
CA VAL A 36 9.39 17.01 -0.76
C VAL A 36 10.29 17.95 0.05
N ILE A 37 10.73 19.03 -0.59
CA ILE A 37 11.60 20.06 0.01
C ILE A 37 10.94 21.44 0.14
N GLY A 38 9.85 21.69 -0.57
CA GLY A 38 9.09 22.94 -0.48
C GLY A 38 7.73 22.84 -1.16
N LEU A 39 6.80 23.70 -0.73
CA LEU A 39 5.42 23.76 -1.22
C LEU A 39 5.01 25.22 -1.45
N ALA A 40 4.11 25.45 -2.39
CA ALA A 40 3.19 26.59 -2.36
C ALA A 40 1.78 26.07 -2.09
N VAL A 41 1.16 26.54 -1.02
CA VAL A 41 -0.16 26.09 -0.56
C VAL A 41 -1.14 27.25 -0.61
N VAL A 42 -2.26 27.06 -1.29
CA VAL A 42 -3.40 27.98 -1.28
C VAL A 42 -4.25 27.68 -0.04
N LEU A 43 -4.46 28.69 0.80
CA LEU A 43 -5.25 28.60 2.03
C LEU A 43 -6.75 28.86 1.78
N ALA A 44 -7.57 28.73 2.83
CA ALA A 44 -9.01 28.90 2.74
C ALA A 44 -9.45 30.31 2.28
N ASP A 45 -8.65 31.33 2.59
CA ASP A 45 -8.87 32.72 2.21
C ASP A 45 -8.32 33.08 0.81
N GLY A 46 -7.70 32.10 0.12
CA GLY A 46 -7.08 32.28 -1.19
C GLY A 46 -5.64 32.81 -1.15
N SER A 47 -5.10 33.13 0.03
CA SER A 47 -3.69 33.50 0.18
C SER A 47 -2.78 32.30 -0.10
N VAL A 48 -1.51 32.57 -0.42
CA VAL A 48 -0.50 31.54 -0.72
C VAL A 48 0.61 31.55 0.31
N VAL A 49 0.87 30.38 0.90
CA VAL A 49 2.02 30.13 1.77
C VAL A 49 3.07 29.34 1.01
N SER A 50 4.27 29.91 0.89
CA SER A 50 5.47 29.22 0.40
C SER A 50 6.29 28.67 1.56
N THR A 51 6.85 27.47 1.41
CA THR A 51 7.62 26.79 2.47
C THR A 51 9.05 26.44 2.03
N GLY A 52 9.89 26.05 3.00
CA GLY A 52 11.32 25.79 2.77
C GLY A 52 12.07 27.05 2.29
N ALA A 53 13.19 26.88 1.59
CA ALA A 53 13.96 28.00 1.05
C ALA A 53 13.20 28.84 0.01
N GLY A 54 12.09 28.33 -0.54
CA GLY A 54 11.18 29.09 -1.40
C GLY A 54 10.35 30.13 -0.65
N SER A 55 10.31 30.09 0.69
CA SER A 55 9.61 31.10 1.50
C SER A 55 10.40 32.39 1.70
N GLN A 56 11.71 32.37 1.42
CA GLN A 56 12.57 33.54 1.55
C GLN A 56 12.24 34.58 0.46
N VAL A 57 12.36 35.86 0.78
CA VAL A 57 12.29 36.92 -0.23
C VAL A 57 13.39 36.69 -1.26
N ASN A 58 13.04 36.56 -2.54
CA ASN A 58 13.92 36.14 -3.65
C ASN A 58 14.48 34.71 -3.48
N GLY A 59 13.79 33.85 -2.74
CA GLY A 59 14.19 32.48 -2.44
C GLY A 59 14.11 31.56 -3.65
N THR A 60 14.97 30.54 -3.66
CA THR A 60 14.90 29.42 -4.61
C THR A 60 14.60 28.15 -3.80
N PRO A 61 13.66 27.28 -4.22
CA PRO A 61 13.27 26.11 -3.43
C PRO A 61 14.28 24.97 -3.58
N PHE A 62 15.42 25.05 -2.89
CA PHE A 62 16.46 24.01 -2.93
C PHE A 62 16.71 23.33 -1.58
N PHE A 63 16.11 23.83 -0.49
CA PHE A 63 16.37 23.35 0.85
C PHE A 63 15.13 23.43 1.75
N ARG A 64 14.84 22.36 2.51
CA ARG A 64 13.62 22.25 3.34
C ARG A 64 13.72 22.97 4.68
N HIS A 65 14.85 22.81 5.37
CA HIS A 65 14.96 23.13 6.79
C HIS A 65 15.43 24.58 7.03
N PHE A 66 14.77 25.54 6.38
CA PHE A 66 15.00 26.96 6.61
C PHE A 66 14.04 27.48 7.70
N GLY A 67 14.47 27.38 8.96
CA GLY A 67 13.62 27.60 10.13
C GLY A 67 12.80 26.35 10.50
N PRO A 68 11.69 26.51 11.25
CA PRO A 68 10.74 25.42 11.48
C PRO A 68 10.25 24.81 10.16
N ASP A 69 10.05 23.48 10.14
CA ASP A 69 9.64 22.78 8.93
C ASP A 69 8.16 23.02 8.60
N LEU A 70 7.87 24.18 8.00
CA LEU A 70 6.52 24.53 7.54
C LEU A 70 6.04 23.61 6.40
N THR A 71 6.97 23.04 5.61
CA THR A 71 6.63 22.05 4.58
C THR A 71 5.95 20.84 5.21
N GLY A 72 6.51 20.35 6.32
CA GLY A 72 5.95 19.25 7.10
C GLY A 72 4.54 19.51 7.62
N LEU A 73 4.20 20.75 7.99
CA LEU A 73 2.86 21.11 8.46
C LEU A 73 1.77 20.90 7.42
N PHE A 74 2.09 21.02 6.13
CA PHE A 74 1.15 20.80 5.03
C PHE A 74 1.28 19.40 4.41
N CYS A 75 2.14 18.53 4.94
CA CYS A 75 2.20 17.12 4.56
C CYS A 75 1.33 16.28 5.51
N CYS A 76 0.87 15.12 5.05
CA CYS A 76 0.06 14.19 5.87
C CYS A 76 -1.26 14.79 6.39
N ASP A 77 -1.66 15.96 5.92
CA ASP A 77 -2.80 16.73 6.42
C ASP A 77 -4.14 16.21 5.89
N THR A 78 -4.13 15.24 4.98
CA THR A 78 -5.31 14.67 4.31
C THR A 78 -6.17 15.72 3.61
N GLY A 79 -5.57 16.85 3.22
CA GLY A 79 -6.25 17.99 2.62
C GLY A 79 -7.03 18.86 3.61
N ALA A 80 -6.76 18.77 4.92
CA ALA A 80 -7.44 19.56 5.94
C ALA A 80 -6.91 21.00 6.09
N LEU A 81 -5.70 21.29 5.60
CA LEU A 81 -5.01 22.56 5.90
C LEU A 81 -4.83 23.47 4.68
N GLY A 82 -5.09 22.97 3.47
CA GLY A 82 -5.01 23.76 2.25
C GLY A 82 -4.71 22.94 0.99
N PHE A 83 -4.62 23.64 -0.14
CA PHE A 83 -4.45 23.05 -1.46
C PHE A 83 -3.01 23.23 -1.95
N LYS A 84 -2.29 22.13 -2.16
CA LYS A 84 -0.90 22.15 -2.64
C LYS A 84 -0.93 22.49 -4.13
N ALA A 85 -0.55 23.73 -4.47
CA ALA A 85 -0.52 24.22 -5.84
C ALA A 85 0.79 23.87 -6.54
N THR A 86 1.91 23.98 -5.83
CA THR A 86 3.22 23.57 -6.32
C THR A 86 3.94 22.72 -5.29
N ALA A 87 4.74 21.77 -5.76
CA ALA A 87 5.63 20.97 -4.93
C ALA A 87 7.02 20.96 -5.56
N THR A 88 8.04 21.16 -4.73
CA THR A 88 9.44 21.00 -5.14
C THR A 88 9.97 19.72 -4.53
N LEU A 89 10.51 18.85 -5.39
CA LEU A 89 11.00 17.52 -5.03
C LEU A 89 12.51 17.44 -5.21
N LYS A 90 13.15 16.61 -4.39
CA LYS A 90 14.57 16.29 -4.55
C LYS A 90 14.77 15.37 -5.76
N LEU A 91 15.58 15.79 -6.72
CA LEU A 91 16.04 14.92 -7.81
C LEU A 91 17.14 13.98 -7.32
N ILE A 92 17.17 12.77 -7.87
CA ILE A 92 18.29 11.84 -7.71
C ILE A 92 18.74 11.34 -9.08
N PRO A 93 19.98 10.84 -9.22
CA PRO A 93 20.38 10.07 -10.38
C PRO A 93 19.54 8.81 -10.54
N GLU A 94 19.23 8.44 -11.78
CA GLU A 94 18.67 7.13 -12.09
C GLU A 94 19.70 6.04 -11.77
N LEU A 95 19.27 5.00 -11.05
CA LEU A 95 20.13 3.89 -10.67
C LEU A 95 20.14 2.87 -11.81
N SER A 96 21.34 2.58 -12.33
CA SER A 96 21.52 1.86 -13.59
C SER A 96 21.28 0.35 -13.50
N THR A 97 21.31 -0.22 -12.30
CA THR A 97 21.31 -1.67 -12.09
C THR A 97 20.13 -2.10 -11.24
N GLN A 98 19.39 -3.12 -11.71
CA GLN A 98 18.26 -3.68 -11.00
C GLN A 98 18.50 -5.15 -10.63
N ARG A 99 18.01 -5.57 -9.45
CA ARG A 99 17.90 -6.98 -9.04
C ARG A 99 16.56 -7.24 -8.37
N TYR A 100 16.15 -8.50 -8.41
CA TYR A 100 14.88 -8.96 -7.90
C TYR A 100 15.07 -10.24 -7.11
N TYR A 101 14.32 -10.38 -6.01
CA TYR A 101 14.36 -11.58 -5.20
C TYR A 101 12.96 -11.93 -4.73
N SER A 102 12.66 -13.22 -4.63
CA SER A 102 11.41 -13.70 -4.06
C SER A 102 11.69 -14.94 -3.24
N CYS A 103 10.99 -15.05 -2.13
CA CYS A 103 11.10 -16.18 -1.22
C CYS A 103 9.78 -16.44 -0.53
N GLU A 104 9.64 -17.61 0.07
CA GLU A 104 8.49 -18.01 0.85
C GLU A 104 8.88 -18.45 2.26
N PHE A 105 7.93 -18.34 3.19
CA PHE A 105 8.08 -18.73 4.59
C PHE A 105 6.86 -19.52 5.06
N ASP A 106 7.09 -20.47 5.96
CA ASP A 106 6.01 -21.25 6.57
C ASP A 106 5.12 -20.42 7.54
N ASN A 107 5.61 -19.27 8.02
CA ASN A 107 4.87 -18.43 8.96
C ASN A 107 5.22 -16.94 8.85
N ALA A 108 4.23 -16.09 9.17
CA ALA A 108 4.37 -14.63 9.18
C ALA A 108 5.54 -14.15 10.04
N GLY A 109 5.76 -14.76 11.22
CA GLY A 109 6.80 -14.32 12.15
C GLY A 109 8.21 -14.42 11.55
N ALA A 110 8.52 -15.50 10.83
CA ALA A 110 9.78 -15.67 10.12
C ALA A 110 9.96 -14.62 9.02
N MET A 111 8.95 -14.44 8.18
CA MET A 111 8.95 -13.43 7.12
C MET A 111 9.16 -12.02 7.69
N MET A 112 8.40 -11.63 8.72
CA MET A 112 8.47 -10.31 9.34
C MET A 112 9.83 -10.03 9.97
N ARG A 113 10.49 -11.05 10.56
CA ARG A 113 11.87 -10.92 11.06
C ARG A 113 12.85 -10.65 9.93
N ALA A 114 12.77 -11.40 8.82
CA ALA A 114 13.62 -11.19 7.66
C ALA A 114 13.41 -9.79 7.05
N MET A 115 12.16 -9.41 6.79
CA MET A 115 11.78 -8.09 6.29
C MET A 115 12.32 -6.96 7.17
N SER A 116 12.20 -7.11 8.49
CA SER A 116 12.67 -6.11 9.44
C SER A 116 14.19 -5.94 9.43
N GLU A 117 14.94 -7.04 9.28
CA GLU A 117 16.40 -6.98 9.21
C GLU A 117 16.89 -6.41 7.87
N ILE A 118 16.26 -6.79 6.77
CA ILE A 118 16.51 -6.23 5.43
C ILE A 118 16.28 -4.71 5.42
N SER A 119 15.18 -4.26 6.02
CA SER A 119 14.81 -2.85 6.10
C SER A 119 15.74 -2.05 7.01
N ARG A 120 16.09 -2.55 8.21
CA ARG A 120 17.05 -1.89 9.12
C ARG A 120 18.41 -1.65 8.48
N ARG A 121 18.85 -2.59 7.63
CA ARG A 121 20.10 -2.50 6.85
C ARG A 121 19.95 -1.68 5.56
N GLY A 122 18.73 -1.23 5.23
CA GLY A 122 18.43 -0.44 4.04
C GLY A 122 18.73 -1.17 2.74
N LEU A 123 18.64 -2.50 2.70
CA LEU A 123 19.15 -3.32 1.59
C LEU A 123 18.31 -3.18 0.32
N ALA A 124 16.98 -3.26 0.43
CA ALA A 124 16.04 -3.27 -0.70
C ALA A 124 15.33 -1.92 -0.87
N MET A 125 15.02 -1.57 -2.11
CA MET A 125 14.21 -0.39 -2.47
C MET A 125 12.73 -0.63 -2.16
N GLU A 126 12.26 -1.83 -2.45
CA GLU A 126 10.95 -2.35 -2.12
C GLU A 126 11.12 -3.64 -1.33
N CYS A 127 10.40 -3.73 -0.21
CA CYS A 127 10.35 -4.91 0.64
C CYS A 127 8.88 -5.09 1.05
N PHE A 128 8.21 -6.04 0.42
CA PHE A 128 6.79 -6.29 0.64
C PHE A 128 6.48 -7.79 0.58
N GLY A 129 5.41 -8.19 1.25
CA GLY A 129 4.98 -9.57 1.29
C GLY A 129 3.49 -9.72 1.37
N PHE A 130 3.02 -10.95 1.17
CA PHE A 130 1.62 -11.33 1.22
C PHE A 130 1.44 -12.57 2.08
N ASP A 131 0.30 -12.65 2.77
CA ASP A 131 -0.13 -13.89 3.38
C ASP A 131 -0.70 -14.86 2.34
N PRO A 132 -0.93 -16.14 2.69
CA PRO A 132 -1.44 -17.13 1.76
C PRO A 132 -2.78 -16.73 1.12
N PHE A 133 -3.67 -16.09 1.89
CA PHE A 133 -4.97 -15.65 1.38
C PHE A 133 -4.80 -14.60 0.28
N LEU A 134 -4.02 -13.54 0.51
CA LEU A 134 -3.84 -12.48 -0.47
C LEU A 134 -3.01 -12.94 -1.68
N THR A 135 -2.08 -13.88 -1.50
CA THR A 135 -1.40 -14.58 -2.61
C THR A 135 -2.40 -15.33 -3.49
N ALA A 136 -3.31 -16.11 -2.90
CA ALA A 136 -4.34 -16.82 -3.64
C ALA A 136 -5.28 -15.87 -4.42
N GLN A 137 -5.70 -14.76 -3.81
CA GLN A 137 -6.52 -13.72 -4.46
C GLN A 137 -5.82 -13.13 -5.69
N ARG A 138 -4.50 -12.88 -5.61
CA ARG A 138 -3.70 -12.37 -6.73
C ARG A 138 -3.57 -13.38 -7.85
N LEU A 139 -3.29 -14.64 -7.54
CA LEU A 139 -3.15 -15.71 -8.52
C LEU A 139 -4.48 -16.00 -9.24
N GLN A 140 -5.60 -15.99 -8.53
CA GLN A 140 -6.92 -16.14 -9.13
C GLN A 140 -7.17 -15.05 -10.18
N ARG A 141 -6.82 -13.80 -9.87
CA ARG A 141 -6.94 -12.68 -10.81
C ARG A 141 -6.03 -12.86 -12.03
N GLU A 142 -4.79 -13.27 -11.84
CA GLU A 142 -3.86 -13.51 -12.95
C GLU A 142 -4.35 -14.63 -13.87
N SER A 143 -4.86 -15.72 -13.30
CA SER A 143 -5.49 -16.81 -14.06
C SER A 143 -6.64 -16.29 -14.91
N LEU A 144 -7.55 -15.51 -14.33
CA LEU A 144 -8.68 -14.92 -15.07
C LEU A 144 -8.20 -14.03 -16.23
N MET A 145 -7.14 -13.24 -16.04
CA MET A 145 -6.58 -12.41 -17.11
C MET A 145 -5.94 -13.23 -18.23
N ASN A 146 -5.22 -14.30 -17.87
CA ASN A 146 -4.59 -15.20 -18.83
C ASN A 146 -5.63 -16.00 -19.62
N ASP A 147 -6.71 -16.44 -18.97
CA ASP A 147 -7.84 -17.10 -19.64
C ASP A 147 -8.48 -16.18 -20.68
N VAL A 148 -8.64 -14.87 -20.39
CA VAL A 148 -9.14 -13.90 -21.37
C VAL A 148 -8.19 -13.76 -22.56
N LYS A 149 -6.87 -13.67 -22.32
CA LYS A 149 -5.88 -13.59 -23.41
C LYS A 149 -5.85 -14.88 -24.24
N ALA A 150 -5.97 -16.04 -23.59
CA ALA A 150 -6.03 -17.33 -24.27
C ALA A 150 -7.31 -17.46 -25.11
N LEU A 151 -8.48 -17.09 -24.59
CA LEU A 151 -9.74 -17.04 -25.34
C LEU A 151 -9.67 -16.08 -26.54
N ALA A 152 -9.09 -14.89 -26.37
CA ALA A 152 -8.91 -13.94 -27.47
C ALA A 152 -7.90 -14.45 -28.52
N GLY A 153 -6.85 -15.14 -28.09
CA GLY A 153 -5.87 -15.80 -28.95
C GLY A 153 -6.48 -16.95 -29.75
N VAL A 154 -7.32 -17.78 -29.11
CA VAL A 154 -8.03 -18.90 -29.76
C VAL A 154 -9.09 -18.39 -30.74
N MET A 155 -9.82 -17.32 -30.40
CA MET A 155 -10.76 -16.67 -31.33
C MET A 155 -10.05 -16.08 -32.57
N LYS A 156 -8.80 -15.62 -32.43
CA LYS A 156 -7.99 -15.15 -33.57
C LYS A 156 -7.29 -16.29 -34.33
N ALA A 157 -7.00 -17.41 -33.67
CA ALA A 157 -6.15 -18.47 -34.22
C ALA A 157 -6.90 -19.70 -34.72
N SER A 158 -8.22 -19.81 -34.56
CA SER A 158 -8.89 -21.09 -34.82
C SER A 158 -10.32 -20.96 -35.37
N GLY A 159 -10.43 -21.09 -36.69
CA GLY A 159 -11.60 -21.68 -37.34
C GLY A 159 -11.74 -23.20 -37.11
N SER A 160 -11.07 -23.80 -36.11
CA SER A 160 -11.35 -25.16 -35.67
C SER A 160 -10.89 -25.38 -34.21
N VAL A 161 -11.86 -25.67 -33.35
CA VAL A 161 -11.81 -25.59 -31.87
C VAL A 161 -11.08 -26.76 -31.19
N LEU A 162 -10.67 -27.81 -31.93
CA LEU A 162 -10.29 -29.08 -31.29
C LEU A 162 -8.80 -29.25 -30.94
N GLY A 163 -7.88 -28.48 -31.55
CA GLY A 163 -6.44 -28.67 -31.37
C GLY A 163 -5.82 -27.94 -30.16
N ALA A 164 -6.32 -26.75 -29.82
CA ALA A 164 -5.72 -25.87 -28.81
C ALA A 164 -5.94 -26.33 -27.36
N LEU A 165 -6.93 -27.19 -27.11
CA LEU A 165 -7.27 -27.70 -25.78
C LEU A 165 -6.22 -28.67 -25.20
N LYS A 166 -5.44 -29.35 -26.04
CA LYS A 166 -4.54 -30.42 -25.60
C LYS A 166 -3.19 -29.91 -25.09
N ASP A 167 -2.69 -28.80 -25.64
CA ASP A 167 -1.40 -28.21 -25.25
C ASP A 167 -1.53 -27.22 -24.08
N GLY A 168 -2.68 -26.53 -23.94
CA GLY A 168 -2.98 -25.68 -22.78
C GLY A 168 -3.09 -26.47 -21.46
N ALA A 169 -3.55 -27.71 -21.52
CA ALA A 169 -3.69 -28.59 -20.34
C ALA A 169 -2.34 -28.96 -19.71
N LYS A 170 -1.25 -29.06 -20.48
CA LYS A 170 0.10 -29.38 -19.96
C LYS A 170 0.76 -28.20 -19.26
N ILE A 171 0.50 -26.97 -19.70
CA ILE A 171 1.04 -25.74 -19.09
C ILE A 171 0.29 -25.43 -17.77
N ALA A 172 -1.01 -25.70 -17.71
CA ALA A 172 -1.82 -25.52 -16.50
C ALA A 172 -1.44 -26.47 -15.34
N LEU A 173 -0.77 -27.59 -15.61
CA LEU A 173 -0.35 -28.57 -14.61
C LEU A 173 1.02 -28.26 -13.98
N ALA A 174 1.94 -27.63 -14.72
CA ALA A 174 3.27 -27.27 -14.19
C ALA A 174 3.23 -26.08 -13.21
N GLY A 175 2.26 -25.18 -13.35
CA GLY A 175 2.07 -24.03 -12.44
C GLY A 175 1.26 -24.31 -11.17
N ARG A 176 0.66 -25.52 -11.03
CA ARG A 176 -0.17 -25.89 -9.88
C ARG A 176 0.59 -26.60 -8.76
N GLY A 177 1.81 -27.08 -9.00
CA GLY A 177 2.61 -27.77 -7.98
C GLY A 177 3.17 -26.88 -6.87
N PHE A 178 3.15 -25.55 -7.05
CA PHE A 178 3.58 -24.56 -6.07
C PHE A 178 2.48 -24.17 -5.05
N LEU A 179 1.26 -24.70 -5.20
CA LEU A 179 0.06 -24.21 -4.50
C LEU A 179 -0.38 -25.06 -3.28
N ASP A 180 0.31 -26.15 -2.97
CA ASP A 180 -0.15 -27.09 -1.92
C ASP A 180 0.40 -26.78 -0.51
N LYS A 181 1.26 -25.77 -0.34
CA LYS A 181 1.62 -25.21 0.96
C LYS A 181 1.17 -23.77 1.02
N ALA A 182 0.25 -23.45 1.93
CA ALA A 182 -0.11 -22.07 2.23
C ALA A 182 1.11 -21.35 2.83
N SER A 183 1.92 -20.70 1.99
CA SER A 183 3.15 -20.02 2.37
C SER A 183 3.00 -18.50 2.32
N PHE A 184 3.74 -17.80 3.19
CA PHE A 184 3.86 -16.35 3.19
C PHE A 184 4.93 -15.95 2.17
N SER A 185 4.62 -15.08 1.22
CA SER A 185 5.57 -14.67 0.19
C SER A 185 6.22 -13.33 0.52
N LEU A 186 7.53 -13.22 0.28
CA LEU A 186 8.30 -11.98 0.38
C LEU A 186 8.95 -11.68 -0.96
N HIS A 187 8.80 -10.44 -1.40
CA HIS A 187 9.34 -9.93 -2.66
C HIS A 187 10.21 -8.70 -2.39
N LEU A 188 11.41 -8.70 -2.98
CA LEU A 188 12.38 -7.63 -2.86
C LEU A 188 12.75 -7.10 -4.25
N MET A 189 12.98 -5.79 -4.31
CA MET A 189 13.56 -5.13 -5.46
C MET A 189 14.77 -4.30 -5.02
N PHE A 190 15.81 -4.32 -5.83
CA PHE A 190 17.05 -3.59 -5.58
C PHE A 190 17.34 -2.72 -6.79
N GLU A 191 17.71 -1.47 -6.53
CA GLU A 191 18.22 -0.55 -7.55
C GLU A 191 19.53 0.02 -7.03
N GLU A 192 20.61 -0.06 -7.80
CA GLU A 192 21.94 0.40 -7.41
C GLU A 192 22.70 1.09 -8.53
N ASP A 193 23.71 1.86 -8.11
CA ASP A 193 24.74 2.39 -8.99
C ASP A 193 25.83 1.33 -9.24
N GLY A 194 25.52 0.39 -10.13
CA GLY A 194 26.46 -0.61 -10.61
C GLY A 194 26.27 -2.03 -10.06
N GLU A 195 26.80 -2.98 -10.84
CA GLU A 195 26.61 -4.42 -10.67
C GLU A 195 27.12 -4.95 -9.32
N GLN A 196 28.30 -4.50 -8.90
CA GLN A 196 28.94 -4.98 -7.67
C GLN A 196 28.10 -4.69 -6.42
N LEU A 197 27.52 -3.49 -6.34
CA LEU A 197 26.70 -3.10 -5.19
C LEU A 197 25.36 -3.82 -5.20
N ALA A 198 24.76 -4.01 -6.39
CA ALA A 198 23.51 -4.74 -6.56
C ALA A 198 23.65 -6.20 -6.09
N GLU A 199 24.70 -6.88 -6.52
CA GLU A 199 24.99 -8.26 -6.10
C GLU A 199 25.29 -8.36 -4.60
N ALA A 200 26.07 -7.43 -4.04
CA ALA A 200 26.38 -7.44 -2.62
C ALA A 200 25.13 -7.30 -1.73
N ARG A 201 24.19 -6.42 -2.11
CA ARG A 201 22.94 -6.23 -1.36
C ARG A 201 21.97 -7.40 -1.53
N LEU A 202 21.88 -7.96 -2.75
CA LEU A 202 21.10 -9.15 -3.01
C LEU A 202 21.62 -10.33 -2.17
N ALA A 203 22.93 -10.57 -2.17
CA ALA A 203 23.56 -11.62 -1.37
C ALA A 203 23.30 -11.45 0.13
N ALA A 204 23.47 -10.23 0.65
CA ALA A 204 23.18 -9.92 2.05
C ALA A 204 21.70 -10.15 2.42
N ALA A 205 20.76 -9.83 1.53
CA ALA A 205 19.34 -10.09 1.75
C ALA A 205 19.03 -11.59 1.71
N ARG A 206 19.62 -12.33 0.77
CA ARG A 206 19.49 -13.79 0.67
C ARG A 206 19.99 -14.49 1.95
N GLU A 207 21.12 -14.06 2.50
CA GLU A 207 21.65 -14.59 3.78
C GLU A 207 20.65 -14.39 4.93
N ILE A 208 20.03 -13.22 5.03
CA ILE A 208 19.01 -12.94 6.06
C ILE A 208 17.79 -13.86 5.88
N VAL A 209 17.33 -14.02 4.65
CA VAL A 209 16.16 -14.87 4.33
C VAL A 209 16.44 -16.32 4.71
N ILE A 210 17.59 -16.87 4.29
CA ILE A 210 18.00 -18.24 4.63
C ILE A 210 18.13 -18.41 6.14
N ALA A 211 18.75 -17.46 6.84
CA ALA A 211 18.88 -17.50 8.30
C ALA A 211 17.52 -17.44 9.03
N ALA A 212 16.52 -16.81 8.42
CA ALA A 212 15.15 -16.78 8.92
C ALA A 212 14.30 -18.00 8.53
N GLY A 213 14.86 -18.94 7.75
CA GLY A 213 14.18 -20.14 7.30
C GLY A 213 13.32 -19.96 6.04
N GLY A 214 13.59 -18.93 5.24
CA GLY A 214 12.89 -18.73 3.97
C GLY A 214 13.52 -19.52 2.81
N GLU A 215 12.68 -19.93 1.87
CA GLU A 215 13.06 -20.66 0.66
C GLU A 215 12.96 -19.75 -0.57
N GLU A 216 13.97 -19.74 -1.43
CA GLU A 216 13.97 -18.91 -2.66
C GLU A 216 12.99 -19.48 -3.69
N ILE A 217 12.20 -18.60 -4.30
CA ILE A 217 11.22 -18.93 -5.35
C ILE A 217 11.43 -18.02 -6.58
N GLU A 218 10.73 -18.32 -7.67
CA GLU A 218 10.80 -17.49 -8.88
C GLU A 218 10.40 -16.03 -8.60
N ASN A 219 11.23 -15.09 -9.05
CA ASN A 219 11.06 -13.65 -8.79
C ASN A 219 10.24 -12.94 -9.88
N SER A 220 9.26 -13.63 -10.45
CA SER A 220 8.39 -13.10 -11.51
C SER A 220 7.52 -11.93 -11.02
N ILE A 221 6.97 -12.04 -9.82
CA ILE A 221 6.11 -11.00 -9.21
C ILE A 221 6.81 -9.63 -9.16
N PRO A 222 7.99 -9.49 -8.52
CA PRO A 222 8.64 -8.19 -8.46
C PRO A 222 9.10 -7.68 -9.83
N LYS A 223 9.51 -8.56 -10.76
CA LYS A 223 9.84 -8.17 -12.15
C LYS A 223 8.64 -7.59 -12.89
N ILE A 224 7.49 -8.26 -12.83
CA ILE A 224 6.25 -7.82 -13.50
C ILE A 224 5.78 -6.48 -12.93
N LEU A 225 5.79 -6.38 -11.60
CA LEU A 225 5.41 -5.16 -10.89
C LEU A 225 6.33 -3.99 -11.24
N ARG A 226 7.66 -4.20 -11.33
CA ARG A 226 8.60 -3.13 -11.69
C ARG A 226 8.51 -2.72 -13.15
N ALA A 227 8.21 -3.66 -14.05
CA ALA A 227 7.98 -3.38 -15.47
C ALA A 227 6.69 -2.58 -15.71
N ASN A 228 5.66 -2.77 -14.87
CA ASN A 228 4.39 -2.07 -14.95
C ASN A 228 3.99 -1.52 -13.55
N PRO A 229 4.68 -0.48 -13.04
CA PRO A 229 4.49 -0.01 -11.66
C PRO A 229 3.14 0.69 -11.43
N PHE A 230 2.45 1.08 -12.50
CA PHE A 230 1.17 1.79 -12.47
C PHE A 230 0.16 1.05 -13.35
N THR A 231 -0.46 0.01 -12.79
CA THR A 231 -1.47 -0.80 -13.48
C THR A 231 -2.86 -0.19 -13.35
N PRO A 232 -3.80 -0.50 -14.27
CA PRO A 232 -5.21 -0.15 -14.09
C PRO A 232 -5.73 -0.64 -12.74
N LEU A 233 -6.57 0.18 -12.10
CA LEU A 233 -7.07 -0.04 -10.74
C LEU A 233 -8.19 -1.10 -10.66
N ASN A 234 -8.09 -2.17 -11.43
CA ASN A 234 -9.06 -3.27 -11.42
C ASN A 234 -9.09 -4.03 -10.09
N ASN A 235 -8.09 -3.81 -9.23
CA ASN A 235 -7.95 -4.42 -7.92
C ASN A 235 -8.70 -3.71 -6.79
N VAL A 236 -9.47 -2.65 -7.07
CA VAL A 236 -10.36 -2.02 -6.07
C VAL A 236 -11.63 -2.85 -5.79
N VAL A 237 -11.71 -4.07 -6.30
CA VAL A 237 -12.72 -5.10 -6.04
C VAL A 237 -12.03 -6.47 -5.98
N GLY A 238 -12.70 -7.48 -5.43
CA GLY A 238 -12.19 -8.86 -5.45
C GLY A 238 -12.27 -9.52 -6.84
N PRO A 239 -11.63 -10.68 -7.05
CA PRO A 239 -11.64 -11.41 -8.32
C PRO A 239 -13.03 -11.83 -8.81
N ARG A 240 -14.02 -11.95 -7.91
CA ARG A 240 -15.43 -12.23 -8.26
C ARG A 240 -16.31 -10.98 -8.20
N GLY A 241 -15.72 -9.81 -7.93
CA GLY A 241 -16.45 -8.55 -7.74
C GLY A 241 -16.85 -8.28 -6.29
N GLU A 242 -16.20 -8.95 -5.32
CA GLU A 242 -16.35 -8.66 -3.89
C GLU A 242 -16.02 -7.18 -3.62
N ARG A 243 -16.66 -6.59 -2.61
CA ARG A 243 -16.17 -5.34 -2.05
C ARG A 243 -14.76 -5.56 -1.54
N TRP A 244 -13.91 -4.56 -1.73
CA TRP A 244 -12.54 -4.53 -1.24
C TRP A 244 -12.36 -3.29 -0.36
N GLY A 245 -11.68 -3.46 0.77
CA GLY A 245 -11.42 -2.34 1.66
C GLY A 245 -10.21 -2.60 2.55
N PRO A 246 -9.07 -1.95 2.32
CA PRO A 246 -7.91 -2.08 3.21
C PRO A 246 -8.05 -1.16 4.43
N ILE A 247 -7.33 -1.50 5.49
CA ILE A 247 -6.84 -0.58 6.51
C ILE A 247 -5.40 -0.99 6.87
N HIS A 248 -4.64 -0.11 7.49
CA HIS A 248 -3.24 -0.37 7.79
C HIS A 248 -2.80 0.27 9.09
N VAL A 249 -1.72 -0.28 9.61
CA VAL A 249 -1.03 0.23 10.78
C VAL A 249 0.47 0.22 10.53
N LEU A 250 1.11 1.31 10.95
CA LEU A 250 2.56 1.46 10.95
C LEU A 250 3.06 1.34 12.38
N VAL A 251 4.11 0.53 12.56
CA VAL A 251 4.75 0.30 13.86
C VAL A 251 6.26 0.24 13.69
N PRO A 252 7.05 0.51 14.75
CA PRO A 252 8.46 0.16 14.73
C PRO A 252 8.63 -1.35 14.56
N HIS A 253 9.72 -1.78 13.91
CA HIS A 253 10.01 -3.21 13.69
C HIS A 253 9.90 -4.07 14.95
N SER A 254 10.27 -3.54 16.12
CA SER A 254 10.19 -4.25 17.41
C SER A 254 8.77 -4.57 17.87
N LYS A 255 7.76 -3.88 17.33
CA LYS A 255 6.34 -4.07 17.64
C LYS A 255 5.56 -4.80 16.54
N ALA A 256 6.19 -5.11 15.40
CA ALA A 256 5.51 -5.71 14.27
C ALA A 256 4.81 -7.03 14.64
N ALA A 257 5.53 -7.95 15.28
CA ALA A 257 4.96 -9.24 15.71
C ALA A 257 3.79 -9.06 16.68
N ALA A 258 3.97 -8.27 17.74
CA ALA A 258 2.91 -8.02 18.72
C ALA A 258 1.66 -7.36 18.11
N MET A 259 1.84 -6.48 17.13
CA MET A 259 0.73 -5.88 16.39
C MET A 259 0.00 -6.92 15.53
N HIS A 260 0.73 -7.78 14.83
CA HIS A 260 0.15 -8.86 14.04
C HIS A 260 -0.66 -9.83 14.90
N ASP A 261 -0.12 -10.23 16.07
CA ASP A 261 -0.82 -11.09 17.02
C ASP A 261 -2.10 -10.44 17.55
N ALA A 262 -2.09 -9.12 17.81
CA ALA A 262 -3.27 -8.39 18.24
C ALA A 262 -4.38 -8.35 17.17
N ILE A 263 -4.01 -8.24 15.89
CA ILE A 263 -4.98 -8.31 14.78
C ILE A 263 -5.58 -9.71 14.69
N ASN A 264 -4.74 -10.75 14.78
CA ASN A 264 -5.20 -12.13 14.72
C ASN A 264 -6.11 -12.49 15.90
N ALA A 265 -5.84 -11.98 17.11
CA ALA A 265 -6.73 -12.17 18.24
C ALA A 265 -8.15 -11.64 17.97
N VAL A 266 -8.28 -10.50 17.29
CA VAL A 266 -9.59 -9.97 16.87
C VAL A 266 -10.23 -10.89 15.82
N LEU A 267 -9.46 -11.40 14.84
CA LEU A 267 -9.97 -12.34 13.84
C LEU A 267 -10.47 -13.65 14.48
N GLU A 268 -9.71 -14.20 15.42
CA GLU A 268 -10.08 -15.42 16.16
C GLU A 268 -11.35 -15.21 16.99
N GLN A 269 -11.48 -14.07 17.67
CA GLN A 269 -12.66 -13.71 18.45
C GLN A 269 -13.94 -13.69 17.58
N HIS A 270 -13.83 -13.28 16.32
CA HIS A 270 -14.96 -13.10 15.40
C HIS A 270 -15.06 -14.14 14.29
N GLN A 271 -14.34 -15.27 14.40
CA GLN A 271 -14.24 -16.28 13.35
C GLN A 271 -15.62 -16.79 12.88
N ALA A 272 -16.57 -16.98 13.80
CA ALA A 272 -17.92 -17.43 13.47
C ALA A 272 -18.69 -16.43 12.60
N MET A 273 -18.61 -15.14 12.92
CA MET A 273 -19.23 -14.06 12.14
C MET A 273 -18.55 -13.92 10.78
N ILE A 274 -17.22 -13.99 10.74
CA ILE A 274 -16.43 -13.94 9.50
C ILE A 274 -16.88 -15.05 8.54
N ALA A 275 -17.00 -16.29 9.04
CA ALA A 275 -17.44 -17.43 8.26
C ALA A 275 -18.92 -17.31 7.83
N GLN A 276 -19.79 -16.82 8.72
CA GLN A 276 -21.22 -16.63 8.42
C GLN A 276 -21.45 -15.67 7.24
N HIS A 277 -20.63 -14.62 7.11
CA HIS A 277 -20.81 -13.57 6.11
C HIS A 277 -19.83 -13.65 4.93
N ASP A 278 -19.11 -14.78 4.76
CA ASP A 278 -18.10 -14.98 3.69
C ASP A 278 -17.07 -13.83 3.63
N VAL A 279 -16.63 -13.33 4.79
CA VAL A 279 -15.64 -12.26 4.87
C VAL A 279 -14.24 -12.85 4.75
N GLY A 280 -13.51 -12.47 3.71
CA GLY A 280 -12.10 -12.74 3.55
C GLY A 280 -11.24 -11.64 4.16
N VAL A 281 -10.19 -12.01 4.90
CA VAL A 281 -9.17 -11.07 5.38
C VAL A 281 -7.79 -11.61 5.01
N GLY A 282 -7.05 -10.86 4.21
CA GLY A 282 -5.66 -11.12 3.89
C GLY A 282 -4.74 -10.03 4.41
N PHE A 283 -3.43 -10.23 4.29
CA PHE A 283 -2.44 -9.27 4.76
C PHE A 283 -1.44 -8.90 3.67
N LEU A 284 -1.26 -7.60 3.50
CA LEU A 284 -0.08 -7.02 2.86
C LEU A 284 0.89 -6.57 3.96
N TYR A 285 2.15 -6.94 3.78
CA TYR A 285 3.25 -6.51 4.62
C TYR A 285 4.16 -5.62 3.79
N ALA A 286 4.67 -4.52 4.36
CA ALA A 286 5.66 -3.68 3.70
C ALA A 286 6.58 -2.99 4.70
N THR A 287 7.67 -2.39 4.23
CA THR A 287 8.55 -1.54 5.06
C THR A 287 8.71 -0.15 4.47
N VAL A 288 8.87 0.85 5.34
CA VAL A 288 9.09 2.26 4.96
C VAL A 288 10.32 2.77 5.70
N GLY A 289 11.33 3.18 4.93
CA GLY A 289 12.66 3.49 5.45
C GLY A 289 13.24 2.33 6.25
N HIS A 290 14.05 2.66 7.26
CA HIS A 290 14.78 1.68 8.08
C HIS A 290 14.12 1.38 9.44
N SER A 291 13.00 2.04 9.75
CA SER A 291 12.43 2.04 11.09
C SER A 291 10.99 1.55 11.15
N THR A 292 10.28 1.51 10.02
CA THR A 292 8.83 1.38 10.00
C THR A 292 8.40 0.12 9.26
N PHE A 293 7.58 -0.67 9.95
CA PHE A 293 6.90 -1.83 9.40
C PHE A 293 5.42 -1.50 9.19
N VAL A 294 4.87 -1.94 8.06
CA VAL A 294 3.46 -1.75 7.68
C VAL A 294 2.78 -3.11 7.69
N LEU A 295 1.66 -3.18 8.41
CA LEU A 295 0.71 -4.28 8.39
C LEU A 295 -0.59 -3.74 7.80
N GLU A 296 -1.06 -4.32 6.71
CA GLU A 296 -2.28 -3.89 6.03
C GLU A 296 -3.24 -5.08 5.90
N PRO A 297 -4.19 -5.23 6.85
CA PRO A 297 -5.33 -6.10 6.67
C PRO A 297 -6.22 -5.64 5.52
N VAL A 298 -6.54 -6.58 4.62
CA VAL A 298 -7.30 -6.34 3.40
C VAL A 298 -8.58 -7.16 3.44
N PHE A 299 -9.72 -6.48 3.54
CA PHE A 299 -11.03 -7.12 3.59
C PHE A 299 -11.60 -7.36 2.18
N TYR A 300 -12.23 -8.53 2.01
CA TYR A 300 -13.06 -8.91 0.88
C TYR A 300 -14.39 -9.43 1.41
N TRP A 301 -15.52 -8.96 0.88
CA TRP A 301 -16.83 -9.47 1.31
C TRP A 301 -17.87 -9.36 0.19
N PRO A 302 -18.89 -10.24 0.18
CA PRO A 302 -20.01 -10.13 -0.74
C PRO A 302 -20.83 -8.89 -0.39
N ASP A 303 -20.87 -7.90 -1.28
CA ASP A 303 -21.77 -6.73 -1.19
C ASP A 303 -21.72 -5.94 -2.50
N ALA A 304 -22.71 -5.09 -2.76
CA ALA A 304 -22.89 -4.39 -4.01
C ALA A 304 -21.74 -3.39 -4.29
N MET A 305 -21.23 -3.43 -5.53
CA MET A 305 -20.30 -2.42 -6.02
C MET A 305 -20.97 -1.04 -6.09
N THR A 306 -20.29 -0.03 -5.51
CA THR A 306 -20.73 1.37 -5.56
C THR A 306 -20.26 2.08 -6.83
N GLU A 307 -20.75 3.29 -7.07
CA GLU A 307 -20.39 4.11 -8.23
C GLU A 307 -18.87 4.30 -8.39
N ILE A 308 -18.12 4.47 -7.30
CA ILE A 308 -16.66 4.61 -7.37
C ILE A 308 -15.98 3.39 -8.00
N HIS A 309 -16.47 2.17 -7.74
CA HIS A 309 -15.94 0.97 -8.37
C HIS A 309 -16.28 0.93 -9.86
N ARG A 310 -17.54 1.25 -10.21
CA ARG A 310 -18.00 1.25 -11.60
C ARG A 310 -17.27 2.26 -12.48
N ARG A 311 -16.79 3.37 -11.89
CA ARG A 311 -15.96 4.38 -12.57
C ARG A 311 -14.46 4.03 -12.63
N THR A 312 -13.98 3.19 -11.71
CA THR A 312 -12.55 2.94 -11.53
C THR A 312 -12.10 1.66 -12.24
N VAL A 313 -12.91 0.60 -12.18
CA VAL A 313 -12.63 -0.68 -12.83
C VAL A 313 -12.88 -0.53 -14.33
N GLU A 314 -11.98 -1.05 -15.15
CA GLU A 314 -12.11 -0.99 -16.61
C GLU A 314 -13.41 -1.68 -17.06
N PRO A 315 -14.18 -1.10 -18.02
CA PRO A 315 -15.46 -1.65 -18.45
C PRO A 315 -15.39 -3.13 -18.86
N ALA A 316 -14.34 -3.51 -19.61
CA ALA A 316 -14.13 -4.88 -20.09
C ALA A 316 -13.86 -5.90 -18.98
N VAL A 317 -13.41 -5.44 -17.80
CA VAL A 317 -13.27 -6.27 -16.60
C VAL A 317 -14.61 -6.31 -15.86
N LEU A 318 -15.24 -5.14 -15.67
CA LEU A 318 -16.50 -5.01 -14.94
C LEU A 318 -17.62 -5.88 -15.51
N GLU A 319 -17.74 -5.98 -16.85
CA GLU A 319 -18.72 -6.82 -17.54
C GLU A 319 -18.59 -8.32 -17.25
N LYS A 320 -17.42 -8.77 -16.80
CA LYS A 320 -17.10 -10.18 -16.55
C LYS A 320 -17.17 -10.56 -15.08
N LEU A 321 -17.26 -9.57 -14.19
CA LEU A 321 -17.36 -9.83 -12.76
C LEU A 321 -18.77 -10.32 -12.44
N PRO A 322 -18.91 -11.47 -11.75
CA PRO A 322 -20.21 -11.92 -11.25
C PRO A 322 -20.90 -10.83 -10.43
N GLY A 323 -20.14 -10.14 -9.57
CA GLY A 323 -20.66 -9.15 -8.65
C GLY A 323 -21.54 -9.77 -7.56
N PHE A 324 -22.02 -8.93 -6.65
CA PHE A 324 -22.86 -9.32 -5.53
C PHE A 324 -24.00 -8.31 -5.37
N GLU A 325 -25.14 -8.78 -4.87
CA GLU A 325 -26.23 -7.92 -4.42
C GLU A 325 -25.83 -7.19 -3.12
N ALA A 326 -26.61 -6.18 -2.74
CA ALA A 326 -26.36 -5.45 -1.50
C ALA A 326 -26.53 -6.38 -0.29
N ASP A 327 -25.51 -6.41 0.58
CA ASP A 327 -25.52 -7.19 1.81
C ASP A 327 -25.19 -6.28 3.02
N PRO A 328 -26.22 -5.71 3.65
CA PRO A 328 -26.04 -4.85 4.82
C PRO A 328 -25.43 -5.58 6.03
N GLU A 329 -25.67 -6.89 6.17
CA GLU A 329 -25.19 -7.66 7.32
C GLU A 329 -23.69 -7.94 7.18
N ALA A 330 -23.25 -8.39 6.01
CA ALA A 330 -21.81 -8.55 5.73
C ALA A 330 -21.06 -7.23 5.83
N ARG A 331 -21.66 -6.12 5.37
CA ARG A 331 -21.09 -4.78 5.53
C ARG A 331 -20.93 -4.40 7.01
N ALA A 332 -21.96 -4.63 7.83
CA ALA A 332 -21.92 -4.34 9.26
C ALA A 332 -20.85 -5.20 9.99
N ALA A 333 -20.68 -6.47 9.58
CA ALA A 333 -19.64 -7.34 10.10
C ALA A 333 -18.22 -6.79 9.80
N VAL A 334 -17.98 -6.34 8.56
CA VAL A 334 -16.70 -5.71 8.19
C VAL A 334 -16.48 -4.39 8.93
N GLU A 335 -17.52 -3.57 9.12
CA GLU A 335 -17.43 -2.33 9.90
C GLU A 335 -17.08 -2.58 11.38
N LEU A 336 -17.64 -3.64 11.98
CA LEU A 336 -17.28 -4.10 13.32
C LEU A 336 -15.81 -4.51 13.39
N LEU A 337 -15.33 -5.37 12.48
CA LEU A 337 -13.94 -5.81 12.44
C LEU A 337 -12.96 -4.64 12.26
N ARG A 338 -13.27 -3.72 11.33
CA ARG A 338 -12.48 -2.51 11.12
C ARG A 338 -12.39 -1.69 12.40
N ARG A 339 -13.50 -1.49 13.12
CA ARG A 339 -13.52 -0.76 14.39
C ARG A 339 -12.64 -1.43 15.46
N GLU A 340 -12.71 -2.75 15.58
CA GLU A 340 -11.90 -3.48 16.56
C GLU A 340 -10.41 -3.52 16.20
N PHE A 341 -10.07 -3.61 14.91
CA PHE A 341 -8.69 -3.43 14.46
C PHE A 341 -8.16 -2.04 14.80
N LEU A 342 -8.95 -0.98 14.56
CA LEU A 342 -8.56 0.39 14.94
C LEU A 342 -8.32 0.52 16.46
N ALA A 343 -9.13 -0.16 17.29
CA ALA A 343 -8.92 -0.19 18.73
C ALA A 343 -7.62 -0.92 19.10
N ALA A 344 -7.35 -2.09 18.49
CA ALA A 344 -6.11 -2.82 18.69
C ALA A 344 -4.88 -2.02 18.24
N PHE A 345 -4.96 -1.37 17.06
CA PHE A 345 -3.89 -0.50 16.56
C PHE A 345 -3.53 0.58 17.57
N ARG A 346 -4.55 1.25 18.12
CA ARG A 346 -4.38 2.30 19.13
C ARG A 346 -3.74 1.76 20.41
N GLN A 347 -4.21 0.63 20.92
CA GLN A 347 -3.68 0.02 22.15
C GLN A 347 -2.18 -0.30 22.05
N HIS A 348 -1.72 -0.68 20.86
CA HIS A 348 -0.31 -0.99 20.62
C HIS A 348 0.54 0.22 20.18
N GLY A 349 -0.06 1.41 20.08
CA GLY A 349 0.60 2.65 19.67
C GLY A 349 0.93 2.68 18.18
N GLY A 350 0.10 2.04 17.36
CA GLY A 350 0.17 2.12 15.92
C GLY A 350 -0.13 3.53 15.40
N VAL A 351 0.52 3.90 14.30
CA VAL A 351 0.27 5.16 13.60
C VAL A 351 -0.22 4.87 12.18
N HIS A 352 -0.77 5.88 11.52
CA HIS A 352 -1.47 5.71 10.25
C HIS A 352 -1.04 6.75 9.23
N MET A 353 -1.05 6.35 7.97
CA MET A 353 -1.09 7.25 6.83
C MET A 353 -2.53 7.27 6.31
N GLN A 354 -2.85 8.19 5.40
CA GLN A 354 -4.19 8.23 4.79
C GLN A 354 -5.34 8.32 5.80
N ILE A 355 -5.13 9.08 6.89
CA ILE A 355 -5.98 9.07 8.09
C ILE A 355 -7.44 9.40 7.75
N GLY A 356 -7.64 10.48 6.97
CA GLY A 356 -8.94 10.98 6.54
C GLY A 356 -9.93 11.07 7.71
N ARG A 357 -11.06 10.36 7.57
CA ARG A 357 -12.10 10.22 8.61
C ARG A 357 -12.17 8.81 9.21
N THR A 358 -11.32 7.91 8.76
CA THR A 358 -11.35 6.50 9.16
C THR A 358 -10.67 6.30 10.51
N TYR A 359 -9.52 6.92 10.69
CA TYR A 359 -8.71 6.78 11.91
C TYR A 359 -8.99 7.97 12.85
N PRO A 360 -9.26 7.73 14.15
CA PRO A 360 -9.66 8.77 15.09
C PRO A 360 -8.46 9.60 15.60
N TYR A 361 -7.81 10.34 14.69
CA TYR A 361 -6.54 11.03 14.96
C TYR A 361 -6.61 12.01 16.14
N ILE A 362 -7.57 12.94 16.13
CA ILE A 362 -7.68 13.97 17.17
C ILE A 362 -7.91 13.39 18.58
N ASP A 363 -8.57 12.23 18.64
CA ASP A 363 -8.84 11.51 19.89
C ASP A 363 -7.68 10.61 20.32
N ALA A 364 -6.74 10.32 19.42
CA ALA A 364 -5.62 9.42 19.64
C ALA A 364 -4.30 10.13 20.00
N ILE A 365 -4.17 11.43 19.71
CA ILE A 365 -2.97 12.21 20.01
C ILE A 365 -3.00 12.84 21.41
N GLN A 366 -1.81 13.22 21.90
CA GLN A 366 -1.65 13.85 23.22
C GLN A 366 -2.28 15.26 23.25
N PRO A 367 -2.76 15.74 24.43
CA PRO A 367 -3.46 17.03 24.53
C PRO A 367 -2.69 18.22 23.97
N GLY A 368 -1.37 18.29 24.20
CA GLY A 368 -0.54 19.38 23.66
C GLY A 368 -0.42 19.36 22.14
N ALA A 369 -0.34 18.17 21.53
CA ALA A 369 -0.32 18.01 20.08
C ALA A 369 -1.68 18.38 19.47
N ARG A 370 -2.77 17.97 20.13
CA ARG A 370 -4.14 18.34 19.77
C ARG A 370 -4.34 19.85 19.75
N ALA A 371 -3.99 20.54 20.83
CA ALA A 371 -4.11 22.00 20.90
C ALA A 371 -3.32 22.70 19.78
N LEU A 372 -2.14 22.20 19.44
CA LEU A 372 -1.31 22.77 18.38
C LEU A 372 -1.92 22.58 16.98
N ILE A 373 -2.42 21.39 16.66
CA ILE A 373 -3.03 21.14 15.34
C ILE A 373 -4.37 21.88 15.17
N GLU A 374 -5.16 22.00 16.25
CA GLU A 374 -6.39 22.80 16.26
C GLU A 374 -6.08 24.31 16.06
N ALA A 375 -5.06 24.83 16.74
CA ALA A 375 -4.61 26.21 16.54
C ALA A 375 -4.09 26.45 15.10
N LEU A 376 -3.36 25.48 14.53
CA LEU A 376 -2.93 25.55 13.13
C LEU A 376 -4.14 25.57 12.19
N LYS A 377 -5.12 24.68 12.39
CA LYS A 377 -6.36 24.66 11.60
C LYS A 377 -7.08 26.01 11.66
N ALA A 378 -7.26 26.57 12.85
CA ALA A 378 -7.90 27.87 13.03
C ALA A 378 -7.14 29.01 12.34
N ALA A 379 -5.81 28.92 12.27
CA ALA A 379 -4.99 29.94 11.61
C ALA A 379 -5.09 29.89 10.07
N VAL A 380 -5.19 28.69 9.48
CA VAL A 380 -5.20 28.52 8.01
C VAL A 380 -6.59 28.41 7.40
N ASP A 381 -7.60 28.11 8.21
CA ASP A 381 -9.00 27.92 7.83
C ASP A 381 -9.94 28.24 9.01
N PRO A 382 -10.06 29.52 9.40
CA PRO A 382 -10.83 29.94 10.57
C PRO A 382 -12.33 29.64 10.48
N ASP A 383 -12.85 29.49 9.27
CA ASP A 383 -14.27 29.20 9.00
C ASP A 383 -14.54 27.70 8.77
N GLY A 384 -13.52 26.83 8.89
CA GLY A 384 -13.67 25.38 8.74
C GLY A 384 -14.12 24.92 7.34
N ARG A 385 -13.77 25.65 6.28
CA ARG A 385 -14.23 25.39 4.89
C ARG A 385 -13.45 24.29 4.18
N VAL A 386 -12.19 24.09 4.55
CA VAL A 386 -11.26 23.18 3.88
C VAL A 386 -11.40 21.78 4.47
N ASN A 387 -12.07 20.90 3.71
CA ASN A 387 -12.26 19.47 3.99
C ASN A 387 -12.73 19.17 5.44
N PRO A 388 -13.88 19.71 5.88
CA PRO A 388 -14.35 19.60 7.26
C PRO A 388 -14.50 18.14 7.72
N GLY A 389 -14.11 17.88 8.96
CA GLY A 389 -14.11 16.57 9.61
C GLY A 389 -12.90 15.70 9.31
N SER A 390 -12.04 16.07 8.34
CA SER A 390 -10.81 15.31 8.08
C SER A 390 -9.84 15.47 9.25
N LEU A 391 -9.17 14.37 9.65
CA LEU A 391 -8.38 14.26 10.89
C LEU A 391 -9.18 14.49 12.19
N GLY A 392 -10.51 14.62 12.12
CA GLY A 392 -11.33 15.10 13.23
C GLY A 392 -11.24 16.62 13.45
N LEU A 393 -10.70 17.36 12.47
CA LEU A 393 -10.62 18.82 12.49
C LEU A 393 -11.84 19.41 11.78
N GLY A 394 -12.44 20.46 12.34
CA GLY A 394 -13.63 21.10 11.80
C GLY A 394 -14.10 22.20 12.70
#